data_AF-A0A528AIG5-F1
#
_entry.id   AF-A0A528AIG5-F1
#
_cell.length_a   1.000
_cell.length_b   1.000
_cell.length_c   1.000
_cell.angle_alpha   90.00
_cell.angle_beta   90.00
_cell.angle_gamma   90.00
#
_symmetry.space_group_name_H-M   'P 1'
#
loop_
_entity.id
_entity.type
_entity.pdbx_description
1 polymer ?
#
loop_
_entity_poly.entity_id
_entity_poly.type
_entity_poly.pdbx_seq_one_letter_code
_entity_poly.pdbx_strand_id
1 'polypeptide(L)'
;LSKWSARYPRLTTWVEETIEYTLTFFRLPRQHHKHLKSTNMLERLNEEIRRRTYIVRIFPNSQSCLRLVRALAVETNENWMEANR
;
A
#
# COMPACT_ATOMS: atom_id res chain seq x y z
N LEU A 1 -13.04 11.06 18.23
CA LEU A 1 -12.40 9.75 18.52
C LEU A 1 -12.94 9.06 19.79
N SER A 2 -13.75 9.75 20.61
CA SER A 2 -14.35 9.23 21.86
C SER A 2 -15.08 7.89 21.73
N LYS A 3 -15.73 7.62 20.59
CA LYS A 3 -16.39 6.33 20.32
C LYS A 3 -15.43 5.13 20.36
N TRP A 4 -14.17 5.31 19.98
CA TRP A 4 -13.18 4.24 19.81
C TRP A 4 -12.05 4.26 20.85
N SER A 5 -11.92 5.35 21.62
CA SER A 5 -10.80 5.55 22.55
C SER A 5 -10.74 4.49 23.66
N ALA A 6 -11.89 4.02 24.13
CA ALA A 6 -11.95 2.97 25.16
C ALA A 6 -11.40 1.62 24.67
N ARG A 7 -11.62 1.28 23.39
CA ARG A 7 -11.24 -0.03 22.81
C ARG A 7 -9.88 0.00 22.14
N TYR A 8 -9.51 1.11 21.51
CA TYR A 8 -8.29 1.26 20.72
C TYR A 8 -7.53 2.54 21.08
N PRO A 9 -7.09 2.70 22.34
CA PRO A 9 -6.49 3.95 22.82
C PRO A 9 -5.24 4.32 22.02
N ARG A 10 -4.37 3.35 21.70
CA ARG A 10 -3.15 3.58 20.90
C ARG A 10 -3.45 4.15 19.51
N LEU A 11 -4.49 3.62 18.85
CA LEU A 11 -4.88 4.09 17.52
C LEU A 11 -5.43 5.51 17.62
N THR A 12 -6.30 5.79 18.59
CA THR A 12 -6.89 7.12 18.72
C THR A 12 -5.85 8.18 19.06
N THR A 13 -4.89 7.89 19.95
CA THR A 13 -3.78 8.79 20.26
C THR A 13 -2.90 9.04 19.03
N TRP A 14 -2.50 7.98 18.30
CA TRP A 14 -1.71 8.14 17.08
C TRP A 14 -2.43 8.96 16.02
N VAL A 15 -3.75 8.77 15.85
CA VAL A 15 -4.54 9.60 14.93
C VAL A 15 -4.51 11.06 15.39
N GLU A 16 -4.73 11.37 16.66
CA GLU A 16 -4.70 12.76 17.16
C GLU A 16 -3.35 13.44 16.89
N GLU A 17 -2.24 12.72 17.06
CA GLU A 17 -0.89 13.24 16.83
C GLU A 17 -0.54 13.42 15.34
N THR A 18 -1.13 12.63 14.44
CA THR A 18 -0.70 12.55 13.03
C THR A 18 -1.75 12.98 12.01
N ILE A 19 -2.98 13.28 12.44
CA ILE A 19 -4.11 13.54 11.52
C ILE A 19 -3.85 14.69 10.55
N GLU A 20 -3.06 15.69 10.96
CA GLU A 20 -2.73 16.83 10.11
C GLU A 20 -2.08 16.42 8.79
N TYR A 21 -1.21 15.40 8.81
CA TYR A 21 -0.59 14.85 7.59
C TYR A 21 -1.64 14.25 6.66
N THR A 22 -2.68 13.63 7.21
CA THR A 22 -3.76 13.02 6.42
C THR A 22 -4.64 14.07 5.76
N LEU A 23 -4.83 15.24 6.39
CA LEU A 23 -5.65 16.33 5.86
C LEU A 23 -5.05 16.98 4.60
N THR A 24 -3.76 16.77 4.31
CA THR A 24 -3.13 17.22 3.06
C THR A 24 -3.84 16.69 1.81
N PHE A 25 -4.51 15.54 1.93
CA PHE A 25 -5.40 14.97 0.90
C PHE A 25 -6.40 16.00 0.32
N PHE A 26 -6.97 16.86 1.16
CA PHE A 26 -7.99 17.82 0.74
C PHE A 26 -7.42 18.99 -0.08
N ARG A 27 -6.10 19.17 -0.12
CA ARG A 27 -5.45 20.17 -0.97
C ARG A 27 -5.44 19.77 -2.44
N LEU A 28 -5.66 18.49 -2.75
CA LEU A 28 -5.64 17.97 -4.12
C LEU A 28 -6.97 18.20 -4.84
N PRO A 29 -6.98 18.36 -6.18
CA PRO A 29 -8.21 18.47 -6.96
C PRO A 29 -9.17 17.31 -6.70
N ARG A 30 -10.48 17.59 -6.64
CA ARG A 30 -11.51 16.57 -6.36
C ARG A 30 -11.50 15.40 -7.36
N GLN A 31 -11.05 15.65 -8.59
CA GLN A 31 -10.91 14.62 -9.63
C GLN A 31 -9.94 13.51 -9.19
N HIS A 32 -8.88 13.84 -8.45
CA HIS A 32 -7.88 12.87 -7.99
C HIS A 32 -8.35 12.07 -6.76
N HIS A 33 -9.33 12.59 -6.01
CA HIS A 33 -9.80 11.97 -4.75
C HIS A 33 -10.30 10.55 -4.96
N LYS A 34 -10.94 10.26 -6.09
CA LYS A 34 -11.44 8.91 -6.42
C LYS A 34 -10.31 7.88 -6.42
N HIS A 35 -9.18 8.21 -7.05
CA HIS A 35 -8.04 7.31 -7.18
C HIS A 35 -7.22 7.24 -5.89
N LEU A 36 -7.02 8.38 -5.21
CA LEU A 36 -6.24 8.45 -3.97
C LEU A 36 -6.91 7.79 -2.75
N LYS A 37 -8.25 7.75 -2.70
CA LYS A 37 -8.98 7.05 -1.63
C LYS A 37 -8.90 5.53 -1.75
N SER A 38 -8.61 5.01 -2.93
CA SER A 38 -8.59 3.57 -3.18
C SER A 38 -7.20 3.00 -2.89
N THR A 39 -7.14 2.01 -2.03
CA THR A 39 -5.93 1.21 -1.78
C THR A 39 -5.89 -0.07 -2.62
N ASN A 40 -6.92 -0.35 -3.43
CA ASN A 40 -7.08 -1.63 -4.14
C ASN A 40 -5.83 -2.05 -4.94
N MET A 41 -5.23 -1.11 -5.67
CA MET A 41 -4.03 -1.40 -6.47
C MET A 41 -2.82 -1.73 -5.59
N LEU A 42 -2.64 -1.00 -4.49
CA LEU A 42 -1.57 -1.22 -3.53
C LEU A 42 -1.77 -2.54 -2.78
N GLU A 43 -3.00 -2.83 -2.36
CA GLU A 43 -3.36 -4.08 -1.67
C GLU A 43 -3.15 -5.29 -2.57
N ARG A 44 -3.60 -5.22 -3.84
CA ARG A 44 -3.40 -6.28 -4.83
C ARG A 44 -1.91 -6.53 -5.11
N LEU A 45 -1.10 -5.49 -5.25
CA LEU A 45 0.36 -5.63 -5.42
C LEU A 45 1.00 -6.26 -4.17
N ASN A 46 0.64 -5.79 -2.98
CA ASN A 46 1.16 -6.32 -1.72
C ASN A 46 0.76 -7.78 -1.48
N GLU A 47 -0.47 -8.15 -1.85
CA GLU A 47 -0.93 -9.53 -1.79
C GLU A 47 -0.11 -10.44 -2.71
N GLU A 48 0.17 -10.00 -3.93
CA GLU A 48 1.00 -10.75 -4.87
C GLU A 48 2.45 -10.89 -4.40
N ILE A 49 3.03 -9.82 -3.83
CA ILE A 49 4.35 -9.88 -3.18
C ILE A 49 4.34 -10.92 -2.07
N ARG A 50 3.35 -10.89 -1.17
CA ARG A 50 3.22 -11.88 -0.09
C ARG A 50 3.05 -13.29 -0.63
N ARG A 51 2.23 -13.49 -1.66
CA ARG A 51 1.99 -14.80 -2.27
C ARG A 51 3.28 -15.38 -2.87
N ARG A 52 4.00 -14.62 -3.70
CA ARG A 52 5.23 -15.11 -4.35
C ARG A 52 6.36 -15.35 -3.34
N THR A 53 6.50 -14.48 -2.35
CA THR A 53 7.52 -14.66 -1.30
C THR A 53 7.19 -15.84 -0.38
N TYR A 54 5.91 -16.06 -0.07
CA TYR A 54 5.46 -17.20 0.74
C TYR A 54 5.73 -18.54 0.06
N ILE A 55 5.56 -18.63 -1.27
CA ILE A 55 5.87 -19.84 -2.04
C ILE A 55 7.36 -20.20 -1.94
N VAL A 56 8.25 -19.21 -2.02
CA VAL A 56 9.71 -19.42 -1.94
C VAL A 56 10.14 -19.86 -0.53
N ARG A 57 9.42 -19.43 0.52
CA ARG A 57 9.65 -19.70 1.96
C ARG A 57 10.97 -19.18 2.53
N ILE A 58 12.10 -19.53 1.94
CA ILE A 58 13.45 -19.17 2.40
C ILE A 58 14.26 -18.62 1.23
N PHE A 59 14.83 -17.43 1.41
CA PHE A 59 15.74 -16.84 0.44
C PHE A 59 17.20 -17.02 0.90
N PRO A 60 18.13 -17.28 -0.02
CA PRO A 60 19.55 -17.45 0.33
C PRO A 60 20.22 -16.14 0.78
N ASN A 61 19.66 -14.98 0.43
CA ASN A 61 20.05 -13.65 0.92
C ASN A 61 18.98 -12.60 0.59
N SER A 62 19.11 -11.40 1.16
CA SER A 62 18.19 -10.28 0.93
C SER A 62 18.12 -9.83 -0.54
N GLN A 63 19.24 -9.91 -1.27
CA GLN A 63 19.29 -9.53 -2.69
C GLN A 63 18.44 -10.45 -3.56
N SER A 64 18.35 -11.74 -3.24
CA SER A 64 17.49 -12.69 -3.94
C SER A 64 16.00 -12.37 -3.78
N CYS A 65 15.57 -12.00 -2.57
CA CYS A 65 14.20 -11.53 -2.33
C CYS A 65 13.93 -10.23 -3.08
N LEU A 66 14.86 -9.28 -3.03
CA LEU A 66 14.74 -8.01 -3.73
C LEU A 66 14.61 -8.19 -5.25
N ARG A 67 15.35 -9.13 -5.85
CA ARG A 67 15.23 -9.46 -7.29
C ARG A 67 13.83 -9.95 -7.65
N LEU A 68 13.24 -10.83 -6.82
CA LEU A 68 11.87 -11.32 -7.04
C LEU A 68 10.84 -10.17 -7.00
N VAL A 69 10.92 -9.33 -5.96
CA VAL A 69 9.99 -8.21 -5.80
C VAL A 69 10.13 -7.20 -6.94
N ARG A 70 11.37 -6.90 -7.36
CA ARG A 70 11.62 -6.00 -8.50
C ARG A 70 11.09 -6.58 -9.81
N ALA A 71 11.31 -7.87 -10.07
CA ALA A 71 10.78 -8.53 -11.27
C ALA A 71 9.25 -8.45 -11.32
N LEU A 72 8.56 -8.69 -10.20
CA LEU A 72 7.11 -8.52 -10.09
C LEU A 72 6.67 -7.07 -10.33
N ALA A 73 7.40 -6.08 -9.81
CA ALA A 73 7.07 -4.68 -10.03
C ALA A 73 7.20 -4.28 -11.51
N VAL A 74 8.24 -4.76 -12.21
CA VAL A 74 8.42 -4.54 -13.65
C VAL A 74 7.28 -5.19 -14.44
N GLU A 75 7.00 -6.47 -14.19
CA GLU A 75 5.89 -7.21 -14.83
C GLU A 75 4.55 -6.51 -14.61
N THR A 76 4.29 -6.02 -13.39
CA THR A 76 3.06 -5.28 -13.07
C THR A 76 2.97 -3.96 -13.85
N ASN A 77 4.08 -3.24 -13.96
CA ASN A 77 4.13 -1.99 -14.72
C ASN A 77 3.91 -2.23 -16.22
N GLU A 78 4.56 -3.24 -16.80
CA GLU A 78 4.38 -3.63 -18.21
C GLU A 78 2.91 -3.96 -18.51
N ASN A 79 2.27 -4.78 -17.67
CA ASN A 79 0.85 -5.10 -17.80
C ASN A 79 -0.06 -3.86 -17.74
N TRP A 80 0.25 -2.87 -16.90
CA TRP A 80 -0.51 -1.61 -16.84
C TRP A 80 -0.33 -0.75 -18.09
N MET A 81 0.90 -0.71 -18.63
CA MET A 81 1.18 0.03 -19.86
C MET A 81 0.46 -0.60 -21.05
N GLU A 82 0.38 -1.93 -21.11
CA GLU A 82 -0.37 -2.66 -22.14
C GLU A 82 -1.88 -2.45 -22.01
N ALA A 83 -2.43 -2.51 -20.79
CA ALA A 83 -3.86 -2.31 -20.56
C ALA A 83 -4.35 -0.88 -20.86
N ASN A 84 -3.44 0.10 -20.87
CA ASN A 84 -3.72 1.50 -21.16
C ASN A 84 -3.37 1.91 -22.60
N ARG A 85 -2.96 0.96 -23.45
CA ARG A 85 -2.63 1.17 -24.86
C ARG A 85 -3.84 0.89 -25.75
#